data_AF-A0A7S6VZV5-F1
#
_entry.id   AF-A0A7S6VZV5-F1
#
_cell.length_a   1.000
_cell.length_b   1.000
_cell.length_c   1.000
_cell.angle_alpha   90.00
_cell.angle_beta   90.00
_cell.angle_gamma   90.00
#
_symmetry.space_group_name_H-M   'P 1'
#
loop_
_entity.id
_entity.type
_entity.pdbx_description
1 polymer ?
#
loop_
_entity_poly.entity_id
_entity_poly.type
_entity_poly.pdbx_seq_one_letter_code
_entity_poly.pdbx_strand_id
1 'polypeptide(L)' 'MDFDCPYCSWGMNREDINNQVHEDNHIGEWDIKCTNCKKDLVLTAEPSIDYWAYRKEEG' A
#
# COMPACT_ATOMS: atom_id res chain seq x y z
N MET A 1 -0.51 5.52 -1.66
CA MET A 1 -1.47 4.46 -1.30
C MET A 1 -2.08 4.88 0.01
N ASP A 2 -3.40 5.01 0.02
CA ASP A 2 -4.17 5.39 1.19
C ASP A 2 -4.97 4.17 1.63
N PHE A 3 -5.13 3.99 2.93
CA PHE A 3 -5.83 2.86 3.51
C PHE A 3 -6.44 3.24 4.86
N ASP A 4 -7.57 2.62 5.18
CA ASP A 4 -8.29 2.89 6.43
C ASP A 4 -7.95 1.86 7.49
N CYS A 5 -7.71 2.32 8.72
CA CYS A 5 -7.53 1.43 9.85
C CYS A 5 -8.80 0.60 10.11
N PRO A 6 -8.75 -0.74 10.09
CA PRO A 6 -9.93 -1.60 10.30
C PRO A 6 -10.51 -1.50 11.72
N TYR A 7 -9.77 -0.94 12.69
CA TYR A 7 -10.24 -0.80 14.06
C TYR A 7 -10.93 0.53 14.38
N CYS A 8 -10.57 1.61 13.67
CA CYS A 8 -11.07 2.96 13.99
C CYS A 8 -11.44 3.79 12.76
N SER A 9 -11.35 3.22 11.56
CA SER A 9 -11.68 3.86 10.28
C SER A 9 -10.91 5.16 10.02
N TRP A 10 -9.77 5.34 10.69
CA TRP A 10 -8.88 6.47 10.44
C TRP A 10 -8.11 6.21 9.15
N GLY A 11 -8.26 7.13 8.18
CA GLY A 11 -7.50 7.11 6.94
C GLY A 11 -6.04 7.43 7.20
N MET A 12 -5.16 6.58 6.68
CA MET A 12 -3.71 6.75 6.72
C MET A 12 -3.15 6.65 5.31
N ASN A 13 -2.05 7.34 5.09
CA ASN A 13 -1.30 7.26 3.86
C ASN A 13 0.08 6.66 4.13
N ARG A 14 0.85 6.53 3.06
CA ARG A 14 2.23 6.03 3.11
C ARG A 14 3.12 6.88 4.03
N GLU A 15 2.97 8.21 4.04
CA GLU A 15 3.80 9.10 4.86
C GLU A 15 3.59 8.85 6.36
N ASP A 16 2.35 8.53 6.77
CA ASP A 16 2.01 8.19 8.15
C ASP A 16 2.76 6.95 8.67
N ILE A 17 3.16 6.05 7.77
CA ILE A 17 3.80 4.77 8.10
C ILE A 17 5.21 4.61 7.53
N ASN A 18 5.77 5.65 6.90
CA ASN A 18 7.02 5.56 6.12
C ASN A 18 8.22 5.02 6.92
N ASN A 19 8.25 5.25 8.24
CA ASN A 19 9.31 4.70 9.11
C ASN A 19 9.18 3.19 9.37
N GLN A 20 8.06 2.57 8.99
CA GLN A 20 7.71 1.16 9.24
C GLN A 20 7.79 0.32 7.95
N VAL A 21 7.71 0.96 6.78
CA VAL A 21 7.87 0.35 5.45
C VAL A 21 9.14 0.89 4.79
N HIS A 22 10.18 0.07 4.68
CA HIS A 22 11.52 0.51 4.22
C HIS A 22 11.63 0.71 2.70
N GLU A 23 10.76 0.10 1.89
CA GLU A 23 10.83 0.18 0.43
C GLU A 23 9.45 0.36 -0.22
N ASP A 24 9.40 1.24 -1.21
CA ASP A 24 8.18 1.91 -1.67
C ASP A 24 7.40 1.13 -2.74
N ASN A 25 8.05 0.13 -3.34
CA ASN A 25 7.58 -0.66 -4.48
C ASN A 25 7.77 -2.16 -4.26
N HIS A 26 7.81 -2.60 -3.00
CA HIS A 26 7.96 -4.01 -2.68
C HIS A 26 6.57 -4.63 -2.50
N ILE A 27 6.38 -5.82 -3.03
CA ILE A 27 5.28 -6.73 -2.69
C ILE A 27 5.62 -7.37 -1.35
N GLY A 28 4.68 -7.41 -0.41
CA GLY A 28 4.97 -7.98 0.90
C GLY A 28 3.94 -7.67 1.96
N GLU A 29 4.33 -7.99 3.20
CA GLU A 29 3.55 -7.73 4.41
C GLU A 29 4.40 -6.97 5.43
N TRP A 30 3.79 -6.00 6.11
CA TRP A 30 4.45 -5.23 7.16
C TRP A 30 3.55 -5.09 8.37
N ASP A 31 4.13 -5.32 9.54
CA ASP A 31 3.52 -4.95 10.80
C ASP A 31 3.64 -3.43 10.96
N ILE A 32 2.50 -2.74 10.92
CA ILE A 32 2.41 -1.30 11.13
C ILE A 32 1.53 -0.97 12.33
N LYS A 33 1.77 0.19 12.94
CA LYS A 33 0.94 0.73 14.02
C LYS A 33 0.09 1.88 13.53
N CYS A 34 -1.22 1.81 13.77
CA CYS A 34 -2.14 2.91 13.46
C CYS A 34 -1.74 4.18 14.22
N THR A 35 -1.60 5.32 13.52
CA THR A 35 -1.21 6.59 14.13
C THR A 35 -2.30 7.16 15.06
N ASN A 36 -3.57 6.81 14.85
CA ASN A 36 -4.68 7.23 15.70
C ASN A 36 -4.91 6.30 16.90
N CYS A 37 -5.34 5.05 16.68
CA CYS A 37 -5.74 4.14 17.76
C CYS A 37 -4.60 3.28 18.33
N LYS A 38 -3.38 3.39 17.78
CA LYS A 38 -2.15 2.71 18.23
C LYS A 38 -2.18 1.17 18.20
N LYS A 39 -3.20 0.58 17.59
CA LYS A 39 -3.29 -0.87 17.35
C LYS A 39 -2.36 -1.30 16.22
N ASP A 40 -1.84 -2.51 16.37
CA ASP A 40 -1.02 -3.17 15.36
C ASP A 40 -1.90 -3.72 14.23
N LEU A 41 -1.38 -3.62 13.02
CA LEU A 41 -2.03 -3.93 11.76
C LEU A 41 -1.03 -4.67 10.87
N VAL A 42 -1.53 -5.59 10.05
CA VAL A 42 -0.76 -6.14 8.93
C VAL A 42 -1.17 -5.36 7.69
N LEU A 43 -0.23 -4.65 7.09
CA LEU A 43 -0.39 -4.03 5.78
C LEU A 43 0.16 -4.98 4.72
N THR A 44 -0.64 -5.31 3.72
CA THR A 44 -0.23 -6.16 2.59
C THR A 44 -0.21 -5.35 1.31
N ALA A 45 0.86 -5.47 0.52
CA ALA A 45 0.95 -4.94 -0.83
C ALA A 45 1.06 -6.11 -1.81
N GLU A 46 0.16 -6.14 -2.78
CA GLU A 46 0.14 -7.14 -3.86
C GLU A 46 0.45 -6.45 -5.20
N PRO A 47 1.02 -7.16 -6.18
CA PRO A 47 1.21 -6.60 -7.51
C PRO A 47 -0.15 -6.29 -8.16
N SER A 48 -0.31 -5.08 -8.69
CA SER A 48 -1.39 -4.79 -9.63
C SER A 48 -1.10 -5.54 -10.94
N ILE A 49 -2.13 -6.20 -11.49
CA ILE A 49 -2.05 -6.73 -12.85
C ILE A 49 -2.48 -5.61 -13.80
N ASP A 50 -1.51 -4.90 -14.36
CA ASP A 50 -1.74 -3.86 -15.36
C ASP A 50 -1.46 -4.40 -16.77
N TYR A 51 -2.42 -4.20 -17.68
CA TYR A 51 -2.31 -4.59 -19.09
C TYR A 51 -2.14 -3.34 -19.96
N TRP A 52 -1.20 -3.38 -20.90
CA TRP A 52 -1.04 -2.35 -21.92
C TRP A 52 -1.09 -2.98 -23.32
N ALA A 53 -1.68 -2.26 -24.27
CA ALA A 53 -1.72 -2.65 -25.67
C ALA A 53 -1.22 -1.49 -26.54
N TYR A 54 -0.35 -1.79 -27.49
CA TYR A 54 0.16 -0.81 -28.44
C TYR A 54 -0.38 -1.08 -29.83
N ARG A 55 -0.45 -0.03 -30.66
CA ARG A 55 -0.87 -0.13 -32.05
C ARG A 55 0.16 -0.96 -32.82
N LYS A 56 -0.30 -1.97 -33.57
CA LYS A 56 0.54 -2.71 -34.53
C LYS A 56 0.69 -1.85 -35.78
N GLU A 57 1.91 -1.45 -36.12
CA GLU A 57 2.20 -0.86 -37.43
C GLU A 57 2.31 -1.99 -38.45
N GLU A 58 1.55 -1.87 -39.54
CA GLU A 58 1.64 -2.75 -40.71
C GLU A 58 2.48 -2.00 -41.75
N GLY A 59 3.59 -2.60 -42.16
CA GLY A 59 4.54 -2.03 -43.14
C GLY A 59 4.08 -2.15 -44.58
#